data_AF-X4ZFQ3-F1
#
_entry.id   AF-X4ZFQ3-F1
#
_cell.length_a   1.000
_cell.length_b   1.000
_cell.length_c   1.000
_cell.angle_alpha   90.00
_cell.angle_beta   90.00
_cell.angle_gamma   90.00
#
_symmetry.space_group_name_H-M   'P 1'
#
loop_
_entity.id
_entity.type
_entity.pdbx_description
1 polymer ?
#
loop_
_entity_poly.entity_id
_entity_poly.type
_entity_poly.pdbx_seq_one_letter_code
_entity_poly.pdbx_strand_id
1 'polypeptide(L)'
;MSKNGNNFYPLYRAEPLQQAQNYISIKDPQKKGELKRYLKSLKYKDFLIIQSNRSLWEQLLRDPDPIFRRQLCTITYKITQEQIAHNVSGSTKTGFSLINHTLRPDYLITFILAIMFNVPWQIITEKEPVENSFKDFTEYNLDGSAKRISVEALYEEKDRVGRNIAGYLITDAQRLLEQAGPLTTGRWVTTYPELDYFEFHLPHEPVLHKAKRKEILNTFPFATHLGTTYTPLRSERSLWVMGPKPGKLQEYQQTLMELDFRDETDIREI
;
A
#
# COMPACT_ATOMS: atom_id res chain seq x y z
N MET A 1 -2.92 24.21 23.57
CA MET A 1 -3.56 25.19 22.68
C MET A 1 -3.42 24.63 21.27
N SER A 2 -4.43 24.34 20.43
CA SER A 2 -5.85 24.66 20.45
C SER A 2 -6.70 23.38 20.28
N LYS A 3 -7.71 23.21 21.14
CA LYS A 3 -8.91 22.42 20.85
C LYS A 3 -9.87 23.41 20.21
N ASN A 4 -10.03 23.41 18.88
CA ASN A 4 -11.14 24.05 18.15
C ASN A 4 -11.11 23.83 16.61
N GLY A 5 -10.47 22.75 16.12
CA GLY A 5 -10.43 22.43 14.67
C GLY A 5 -11.30 21.25 14.22
N ASN A 6 -11.95 20.50 15.12
CA ASN A 6 -12.37 19.12 14.83
C ASN A 6 -13.84 18.88 14.43
N ASN A 7 -14.66 19.92 14.23
CA ASN A 7 -16.07 19.71 13.83
C ASN A 7 -16.27 19.39 12.34
N PHE A 8 -15.25 19.58 11.49
CA PHE A 8 -15.32 19.28 10.05
C PHE A 8 -14.65 17.96 9.66
N TYR A 9 -13.81 17.40 10.53
CA TYR A 9 -13.05 16.19 10.22
C TYR A 9 -13.96 14.95 10.02
N PRO A 10 -15.00 14.70 10.85
CA PRO A 10 -15.93 13.60 10.59
C PRO A 10 -16.74 13.77 9.29
N LEU A 11 -17.11 15.01 8.93
CA LEU A 11 -17.88 15.32 7.72
C LEU A 11 -17.05 15.10 6.46
N TYR A 12 -15.77 15.47 6.49
CA TYR A 12 -14.82 15.26 5.39
C TYR A 12 -14.59 13.77 5.08
N ARG A 13 -14.65 12.91 6.11
CA ARG A 13 -14.41 11.46 5.98
C ARG A 13 -15.65 10.67 5.54
N ALA A 14 -16.84 11.22 5.80
CA ALA A 14 -18.09 10.54 5.52
C ALA A 14 -18.32 10.30 4.03
N GLU A 15 -18.01 11.28 3.18
CA GLU A 15 -18.32 11.19 1.75
C GLU A 15 -17.52 10.08 1.04
N PRO A 16 -16.18 9.97 1.15
CA PRO A 16 -15.44 8.88 0.50
C PRO A 16 -15.92 7.49 0.93
N LEU A 17 -16.19 7.30 2.22
CA LEU A 17 -16.71 6.04 2.76
C LEU A 17 -18.10 5.72 2.21
N GLN A 18 -19.00 6.70 2.24
CA GLN A 18 -20.38 6.52 1.78
C GLN A 18 -20.41 6.20 0.28
N GLN A 19 -19.63 6.90 -0.55
CA GLN A 19 -19.61 6.66 -1.99
C GLN A 19 -19.00 5.29 -2.33
N ALA A 20 -17.95 4.87 -1.62
CA ALA A 20 -17.40 3.52 -1.75
C ALA A 20 -18.41 2.43 -1.35
N GLN A 21 -19.16 2.65 -0.27
CA GLN A 21 -20.16 1.70 0.21
C GLN A 21 -21.38 1.64 -0.72
N ASN A 22 -21.79 2.78 -1.27
CA ASN A 22 -22.78 2.87 -2.34
C ASN A 22 -22.31 2.10 -3.59
N TYR A 23 -21.04 2.22 -3.98
CA TYR A 23 -20.50 1.52 -5.16
C TYR A 23 -20.63 -0.01 -5.05
N ILE A 24 -20.38 -0.54 -3.86
CA ILE A 24 -20.48 -1.97 -3.58
C ILE A 24 -21.93 -2.44 -3.60
N SER A 25 -22.83 -1.68 -2.95
CA SER A 25 -24.21 -2.10 -2.75
C SER A 25 -25.13 -1.83 -3.94
N ILE A 26 -24.78 -0.88 -4.82
CA ILE A 26 -25.63 -0.51 -5.95
C ILE A 26 -25.67 -1.61 -7.02
N LYS A 27 -26.87 -1.91 -7.50
CA LYS A 27 -27.11 -2.84 -8.61
C LYS A 27 -27.32 -2.13 -9.95
N ASP A 28 -27.73 -0.85 -9.91
CA ASP A 28 -27.97 -0.02 -11.09
C ASP A 28 -26.64 0.23 -11.85
N PRO A 29 -26.52 -0.20 -13.12
CA PRO A 29 -25.27 -0.07 -13.89
C PRO A 29 -24.85 1.38 -14.17
N GLN A 30 -25.79 2.29 -14.38
CA GLN A 30 -25.48 3.70 -14.67
C GLN A 30 -24.92 4.38 -13.42
N LYS A 31 -25.61 4.22 -12.28
CA LYS A 31 -25.15 4.75 -10.99
C LYS A 31 -23.85 4.09 -10.55
N LYS A 32 -23.67 2.78 -10.81
CA LYS A 32 -22.39 2.12 -10.56
C LYS A 32 -21.27 2.72 -11.40
N GLY A 33 -21.54 3.05 -12.67
CA GLY A 33 -20.62 3.76 -13.55
C GLY A 33 -20.25 5.16 -13.06
N GLU A 34 -21.20 5.92 -12.50
CA GLU A 34 -20.96 7.22 -11.86
C GLU A 34 -20.07 7.10 -10.63
N LEU A 35 -20.39 6.17 -9.72
CA LEU A 35 -19.61 5.91 -8.52
C LEU A 35 -18.20 5.42 -8.85
N LYS A 36 -18.06 4.60 -9.90
CA LYS A 36 -16.76 4.18 -10.43
C LYS A 36 -15.91 5.35 -10.89
N ARG A 37 -16.51 6.33 -11.58
CA ARG A 37 -15.82 7.57 -11.99
C ARG A 37 -15.43 8.42 -10.79
N TYR A 38 -16.32 8.55 -9.80
CA TYR A 38 -16.02 9.22 -8.54
C TYR A 38 -14.81 8.59 -7.83
N LEU A 39 -14.82 7.27 -7.64
CA LEU A 39 -13.70 6.55 -7.01
C LEU A 39 -12.39 6.80 -7.75
N LYS A 40 -12.40 6.77 -9.10
CA LYS A 40 -11.20 7.07 -9.90
C LYS A 40 -10.73 8.53 -9.82
N SER A 41 -11.57 9.45 -9.37
CA SER A 41 -11.21 10.87 -9.19
C SER A 41 -10.69 11.21 -7.80
N LEU A 42 -10.80 10.28 -6.84
CA LEU A 42 -10.40 10.51 -5.46
C LEU A 42 -8.90 10.82 -5.34
N LYS A 43 -8.56 11.65 -4.36
CA LYS A 43 -7.17 11.88 -3.99
C LYS A 43 -6.72 10.75 -3.07
N TYR A 44 -5.41 10.51 -3.01
CA TYR A 44 -4.86 9.43 -2.19
C TYR A 44 -5.27 9.52 -0.71
N LYS A 45 -5.40 10.74 -0.15
CA LYS A 45 -5.90 10.93 1.22
C LYS A 45 -7.31 10.39 1.43
N ASP A 46 -8.17 10.47 0.41
CA ASP A 46 -9.53 9.91 0.47
C ASP A 46 -9.47 8.38 0.41
N PHE A 47 -8.46 7.82 -0.27
CA PHE A 47 -8.19 6.39 -0.23
C PHE A 47 -7.65 5.93 1.12
N LEU A 48 -6.83 6.71 1.82
CA LEU A 48 -6.42 6.39 3.19
C LEU A 48 -7.65 6.30 4.12
N ILE A 49 -8.62 7.19 3.95
CA ILE A 49 -9.90 7.14 4.66
C ILE A 49 -10.67 5.86 4.33
N ILE A 50 -10.80 5.51 3.04
CA ILE A 50 -11.47 4.25 2.65
C ILE A 50 -10.74 3.04 3.21
N GLN A 51 -9.41 3.05 3.18
CA GLN A 51 -8.54 2.02 3.76
C GLN A 51 -8.62 1.98 5.29
N SER A 52 -9.18 2.98 5.97
CA SER A 52 -9.47 2.83 7.40
C SER A 52 -10.57 1.80 7.65
N ASN A 53 -11.37 1.44 6.64
CA ASN A 53 -12.32 0.34 6.69
C ASN A 53 -11.81 -0.84 5.84
N ARG A 54 -11.21 -1.82 6.52
CA ARG A 54 -10.61 -3.01 5.88
C ARG A 54 -11.60 -3.75 4.97
N SER A 55 -12.78 -4.10 5.49
CA SER A 55 -13.78 -4.86 4.73
C SER A 55 -14.24 -4.12 3.47
N LEU A 56 -14.46 -2.80 3.57
CA LEU A 56 -14.81 -1.95 2.44
C LEU A 56 -13.72 -1.95 1.38
N TRP A 57 -12.46 -1.78 1.80
CA TRP A 57 -11.31 -1.78 0.90
C TRP A 57 -11.12 -3.13 0.20
N GLU A 58 -11.25 -4.23 0.94
CA GLU A 58 -11.16 -5.59 0.38
C GLU A 58 -12.25 -5.86 -0.67
N GLN A 59 -13.48 -5.41 -0.42
CA GLN A 59 -14.58 -5.54 -1.38
C GLN A 59 -14.35 -4.72 -2.66
N LEU A 60 -13.78 -3.51 -2.55
CA LEU A 60 -13.39 -2.72 -3.73
C LEU A 60 -12.30 -3.41 -4.55
N LEU A 61 -11.28 -3.99 -3.89
CA LEU A 61 -10.20 -4.72 -4.55
C LEU A 61 -10.64 -6.08 -5.12
N ARG A 62 -11.83 -6.56 -4.79
CA ARG A 62 -12.44 -7.77 -5.37
C ARG A 62 -13.44 -7.48 -6.48
N ASP A 63 -13.52 -6.23 -6.96
CA ASP A 63 -14.37 -5.90 -8.11
C ASP A 63 -14.01 -6.77 -9.33
N PRO A 64 -15.00 -7.31 -10.07
CA PRO A 64 -14.73 -8.22 -11.18
C PRO A 64 -14.00 -7.56 -12.36
N ASP A 65 -13.93 -6.22 -12.44
CA ASP A 65 -13.18 -5.52 -13.47
C ASP A 65 -11.69 -5.37 -13.09
N PRO A 66 -10.76 -6.12 -13.72
CA PRO A 66 -9.32 -5.96 -13.49
C PRO A 66 -8.79 -4.58 -13.88
N ILE A 67 -9.35 -3.92 -14.90
CA ILE A 67 -8.92 -2.58 -15.29
C ILE A 67 -9.25 -1.59 -14.17
N PHE A 68 -10.44 -1.71 -13.59
CA PHE A 68 -10.82 -0.87 -12.46
C PHE A 68 -9.90 -1.06 -11.25
N ARG A 69 -9.63 -2.30 -10.85
CA ARG A 69 -8.77 -2.60 -9.70
C ARG A 69 -7.36 -2.04 -9.91
N ARG A 70 -6.77 -2.23 -11.10
CA ARG A 70 -5.44 -1.68 -11.40
C ARG A 70 -5.45 -0.16 -11.38
N GLN A 71 -6.46 0.49 -11.95
CA GLN A 71 -6.62 1.94 -11.88
C GLN A 71 -6.74 2.41 -10.42
N LEU A 72 -7.56 1.73 -9.61
CA LEU A 72 -7.73 2.02 -8.19
C LEU A 72 -6.40 1.96 -7.42
N CYS A 73 -5.62 0.89 -7.62
CA CYS A 73 -4.31 0.73 -7.01
C CYS A 73 -3.32 1.81 -7.46
N THR A 74 -3.30 2.15 -8.76
CA THR A 74 -2.40 3.21 -9.25
C THR A 74 -2.70 4.57 -8.63
N ILE A 75 -3.98 4.91 -8.44
CA ILE A 75 -4.35 6.19 -7.83
C ILE A 75 -4.01 6.18 -6.33
N THR A 76 -4.31 5.07 -5.66
CA THR A 76 -4.05 4.87 -4.22
C THR A 76 -2.58 5.11 -3.89
N TYR A 77 -1.67 4.45 -4.63
CA TYR A 77 -0.22 4.56 -4.38
C TYR A 77 0.49 5.62 -5.23
N LYS A 78 -0.25 6.50 -5.91
CA LYS A 78 0.31 7.54 -6.80
C LYS A 78 1.30 7.00 -7.84
N ILE A 79 0.99 5.82 -8.39
CA ILE A 79 1.83 5.14 -9.38
C ILE A 79 1.55 5.71 -10.77
N THR A 80 2.58 6.13 -11.49
CA THR A 80 2.49 6.62 -12.86
C THR A 80 2.78 5.53 -13.89
N GLN A 81 2.43 5.79 -15.14
CA GLN A 81 2.72 4.88 -16.26
C GLN A 81 4.22 4.70 -16.47
N GLU A 82 5.00 5.76 -16.25
CA GLU A 82 6.46 5.77 -16.33
C GLU A 82 7.07 4.91 -15.23
N GLN A 83 6.53 4.94 -14.02
CA GLN A 83 7.00 4.11 -12.91
C GLN A 83 6.73 2.63 -13.17
N ILE A 84 5.55 2.29 -13.70
CA ILE A 84 5.27 0.91 -14.12
C ILE A 84 6.24 0.49 -15.22
N ALA A 85 6.38 1.32 -16.26
CA ALA A 85 7.28 1.07 -17.38
C ALA A 85 8.73 0.85 -16.91
N HIS A 86 9.22 1.67 -15.98
CA HIS A 86 10.54 1.52 -15.38
C HIS A 86 10.70 0.16 -14.67
N ASN A 87 9.74 -0.26 -13.84
CA ASN A 87 9.84 -1.52 -13.10
C ASN A 87 9.78 -2.76 -14.01
N VAL A 88 9.07 -2.67 -15.13
CA VAL A 88 8.94 -3.79 -16.09
C VAL A 88 9.92 -3.69 -17.25
N SER A 89 10.88 -2.75 -17.20
CA SER A 89 11.82 -2.46 -18.31
C SER A 89 11.13 -2.24 -19.66
N GLY A 90 9.98 -1.57 -19.65
CA GLY A 90 9.13 -1.30 -20.80
C GLY A 90 9.06 0.18 -21.19
N SER A 91 8.21 0.48 -22.17
CA SER A 91 7.90 1.86 -22.58
C SER A 91 6.74 2.45 -21.77
N THR A 92 6.54 3.77 -21.79
CA THR A 92 5.34 4.39 -21.20
C THR A 92 4.05 3.82 -21.78
N LYS A 93 4.03 3.44 -23.07
CA LYS A 93 2.89 2.75 -23.70
C LYS A 93 2.63 1.38 -23.06
N THR A 94 3.68 0.67 -22.65
CA THR A 94 3.58 -0.57 -21.88
C THR A 94 2.88 -0.31 -20.55
N GLY A 95 3.32 0.71 -19.80
CA GLY A 95 2.67 1.13 -18.55
C GLY A 95 1.19 1.48 -18.72
N PHE A 96 0.85 2.27 -19.75
CA PHE A 96 -0.53 2.56 -20.12
C PHE A 96 -1.34 1.28 -20.39
N SER A 97 -0.78 0.35 -21.17
CA SER A 97 -1.43 -0.90 -21.54
C SER A 97 -1.74 -1.77 -20.32
N LEU A 98 -0.75 -1.93 -19.43
CA LEU A 98 -0.88 -2.73 -18.21
C LEU A 98 -1.97 -2.22 -17.27
N ILE A 99 -2.24 -0.91 -17.28
CA ILE A 99 -3.36 -0.34 -16.51
C ILE A 99 -4.69 -0.59 -17.23
N ASN A 100 -4.76 -0.24 -18.53
CA ASN A 100 -6.04 0.01 -19.21
C ASN A 100 -6.55 -1.13 -20.10
N HIS A 101 -5.79 -2.20 -20.32
CA HIS A 101 -6.17 -3.26 -21.25
C HIS A 101 -6.48 -4.58 -20.53
N THR A 102 -7.45 -5.33 -21.03
CA THR A 102 -7.88 -6.62 -20.45
C THR A 102 -6.86 -7.74 -20.65
N LEU A 103 -5.85 -7.55 -21.50
CA LEU A 103 -4.85 -8.58 -21.76
C LEU A 103 -4.08 -8.91 -20.47
N ARG A 104 -4.01 -10.21 -20.16
CA ARG A 104 -3.22 -10.72 -19.05
C ARG A 104 -1.74 -10.43 -19.33
N PRO A 105 -1.03 -9.68 -18.46
CA PRO A 105 0.42 -9.54 -18.57
C PRO A 105 1.11 -10.90 -18.44
N ASP A 106 2.38 -10.98 -18.83
CA ASP A 106 3.18 -12.15 -18.47
C ASP A 106 3.24 -12.30 -16.93
N TYR A 107 3.64 -13.50 -16.52
CA TYR A 107 3.59 -13.89 -15.11
C TYR A 107 4.51 -13.02 -14.24
N LEU A 108 5.72 -12.70 -14.72
CA LEU A 108 6.66 -11.87 -13.98
C LEU A 108 6.15 -10.44 -13.82
N ILE A 109 5.63 -9.82 -14.89
CA ILE A 109 5.02 -8.49 -14.83
C ILE A 109 3.83 -8.49 -13.88
N THR A 110 3.01 -9.55 -13.88
CA THR A 110 1.89 -9.68 -12.95
C THR A 110 2.35 -9.60 -11.49
N PHE A 111 3.47 -10.23 -11.17
CA PHE A 111 4.06 -10.26 -9.82
C PHE A 111 4.69 -8.92 -9.44
N ILE A 112 5.40 -8.27 -10.38
CA ILE A 112 5.92 -6.90 -10.19
C ILE A 112 4.78 -5.92 -9.89
N LEU A 113 3.68 -5.99 -10.65
CA LEU A 113 2.50 -5.15 -10.42
C LEU A 113 1.83 -5.45 -9.07
N ALA A 114 1.77 -6.72 -8.66
CA ALA A 114 1.24 -7.14 -7.37
C ALA A 114 1.99 -6.47 -6.20
N ILE A 115 3.33 -6.49 -6.26
CA ILE A 115 4.21 -5.80 -5.30
C ILE A 115 3.94 -4.29 -5.29
N MET A 116 3.94 -3.66 -6.48
CA MET A 116 3.69 -2.21 -6.59
C MET A 116 2.34 -1.82 -5.98
N PHE A 117 1.31 -2.63 -6.21
CA PHE A 117 -0.05 -2.37 -5.77
C PHE A 117 -0.36 -2.87 -4.35
N ASN A 118 0.58 -3.49 -3.66
CA ASN A 118 0.37 -4.14 -2.35
C ASN A 118 -0.82 -5.10 -2.31
N VAL A 119 -0.98 -5.92 -3.33
CA VAL A 119 -2.09 -6.87 -3.41
C VAL A 119 -1.59 -8.23 -3.87
N PRO A 120 -2.29 -9.32 -3.53
CA PRO A 120 -2.03 -10.63 -4.14
C PRO A 120 -2.11 -10.57 -5.67
N TRP A 121 -1.26 -11.32 -6.36
CA TRP A 121 -1.12 -11.23 -7.81
C TRP A 121 -2.42 -11.53 -8.58
N GLN A 122 -3.33 -12.33 -8.01
CA GLN A 122 -4.63 -12.61 -8.63
C GLN A 122 -5.49 -11.36 -8.78
N ILE A 123 -5.31 -10.36 -7.91
CA ILE A 123 -6.04 -9.09 -7.98
C ILE A 123 -5.73 -8.31 -9.26
N ILE A 124 -4.56 -8.58 -9.87
CA ILE A 124 -4.09 -7.90 -11.08
C ILE A 124 -4.84 -8.38 -12.33
N THR A 125 -5.23 -9.66 -12.38
CA THR A 125 -5.65 -10.32 -13.62
C THR A 125 -6.93 -11.15 -13.51
N GLU A 126 -7.18 -11.80 -12.38
CA GLU A 126 -8.25 -12.78 -12.26
C GLU A 126 -9.59 -12.10 -11.98
N LYS A 127 -10.62 -12.40 -12.77
CA LYS A 127 -11.98 -11.88 -12.58
C LYS A 127 -12.56 -12.27 -11.22
N GLU A 128 -12.25 -13.49 -10.78
CA GLU A 128 -12.71 -14.07 -9.51
C GLU A 128 -11.49 -14.60 -8.75
N PRO A 129 -10.78 -13.73 -8.00
CA PRO A 129 -9.56 -14.12 -7.33
C PRO A 129 -9.87 -15.07 -6.15
N VAL A 130 -9.11 -16.16 -6.05
CA VAL A 130 -9.33 -17.20 -5.03
C VAL A 130 -8.84 -16.71 -3.67
N GLU A 131 -9.71 -16.65 -2.67
CA GLU A 131 -9.40 -16.10 -1.35
C GLU A 131 -8.24 -16.80 -0.62
N ASN A 132 -8.14 -18.13 -0.72
CA ASN A 132 -7.07 -18.89 -0.08
C ASN A 132 -5.67 -18.52 -0.59
N SER A 133 -5.58 -17.88 -1.75
CA SER A 133 -4.30 -17.49 -2.35
C SER A 133 -3.71 -16.21 -1.76
N PHE A 134 -4.43 -15.52 -0.88
CA PHE A 134 -3.99 -14.26 -0.32
C PHE A 134 -3.13 -14.39 0.93
N LYS A 135 -2.94 -15.61 1.46
CA LYS A 135 -2.21 -15.84 2.71
C LYS A 135 -0.72 -15.51 2.60
N ASP A 136 -0.09 -15.79 1.45
CA ASP A 136 1.36 -15.71 1.32
C ASP A 136 1.79 -14.61 0.35
N PHE A 137 2.92 -13.95 0.64
CA PHE A 137 3.55 -12.94 -0.23
C PHE A 137 4.32 -13.60 -1.38
N THR A 138 3.66 -14.55 -2.07
CA THR A 138 4.25 -15.35 -3.14
C THR A 138 4.80 -14.49 -4.29
N GLU A 139 4.25 -13.30 -4.46
CA GLU A 139 4.69 -12.35 -5.46
C GLU A 139 6.13 -11.88 -5.29
N TYR A 140 6.69 -11.96 -4.08
CA TYR A 140 8.08 -11.60 -3.79
C TYR A 140 9.06 -12.76 -4.02
N ASN A 141 8.56 -13.99 -4.14
CA ASN A 141 9.40 -15.19 -4.23
C ASN A 141 9.78 -15.55 -5.68
N LEU A 142 9.17 -14.91 -6.68
CA LEU A 142 9.48 -15.15 -8.08
C LEU A 142 10.77 -14.40 -8.46
N ASP A 143 11.73 -15.10 -9.06
CA ASP A 143 12.97 -14.47 -9.51
C ASP A 143 12.69 -13.29 -10.46
N GLY A 144 13.30 -12.14 -10.15
CA GLY A 144 13.13 -10.89 -10.90
C GLY A 144 11.97 -10.00 -10.42
N SER A 145 11.08 -10.49 -9.56
CA SER A 145 9.96 -9.68 -9.03
C SER A 145 10.35 -8.81 -7.84
N ALA A 146 11.25 -9.30 -6.98
CA ALA A 146 11.76 -8.62 -5.80
C ALA A 146 13.27 -8.80 -5.68
N LYS A 147 13.94 -7.82 -5.06
CA LYS A 147 15.38 -7.85 -4.81
C LYS A 147 15.69 -8.47 -3.45
N ARG A 148 16.58 -9.47 -3.42
CA ARG A 148 17.15 -9.97 -2.16
C ARG A 148 18.14 -8.96 -1.59
N ILE A 149 18.00 -8.63 -0.31
CA ILE A 149 18.81 -7.58 0.34
C ILE A 149 18.95 -7.82 1.85
N SER A 150 20.06 -7.36 2.43
CA SER A 150 20.23 -7.31 3.88
C SER A 150 19.70 -6.00 4.48
N VAL A 151 19.41 -6.02 5.77
CA VAL A 151 19.01 -4.86 6.57
C VAL A 151 19.99 -3.69 6.41
N GLU A 152 21.30 -3.96 6.42
CA GLU A 152 22.32 -2.91 6.32
C GLU A 152 22.25 -2.18 4.98
N ALA A 153 21.95 -2.89 3.89
CA ALA A 153 21.85 -2.32 2.56
C ALA A 153 20.45 -1.72 2.27
N LEU A 154 19.44 -1.98 3.10
CA LEU A 154 18.07 -1.51 2.85
C LEU A 154 17.97 0.02 2.76
N TYR A 155 18.65 0.74 3.65
CA TYR A 155 18.59 2.19 3.65
C TYR A 155 19.29 2.80 2.44
N GLU A 156 20.41 2.24 2.01
CA GLU A 156 21.16 2.69 0.83
C GLU A 156 20.33 2.54 -0.47
N GLU A 157 19.40 1.60 -0.51
CA GLU A 157 18.49 1.46 -1.65
C GLU A 157 17.49 2.60 -1.78
N LYS A 158 17.18 3.33 -0.71
CA LYS A 158 16.16 4.40 -0.73
C LYS A 158 16.42 5.39 -1.87
N ASP A 159 17.67 5.79 -2.05
CA ASP A 159 18.05 6.75 -3.09
C ASP A 159 18.02 6.14 -4.50
N ARG A 160 18.25 4.83 -4.63
CA ARG A 160 18.13 4.09 -5.89
C ARG A 160 16.68 3.88 -6.32
N VAL A 161 15.77 3.69 -5.36
CA VAL A 161 14.33 3.61 -5.63
C VAL A 161 13.82 4.95 -6.21
N GLY A 162 14.41 6.06 -5.80
CA GLY A 162 14.11 7.37 -6.35
C GLY A 162 12.66 7.78 -6.07
N ARG A 163 11.88 8.10 -7.11
CA ARG A 163 10.43 8.33 -7.03
C ARG A 163 9.69 7.10 -7.56
N ASN A 164 9.75 5.97 -6.87
CA ASN A 164 9.17 4.72 -7.33
C ASN A 164 8.76 3.80 -6.15
N ILE A 165 8.31 2.59 -6.46
CA ILE A 165 8.07 1.51 -5.52
C ILE A 165 8.99 0.36 -5.89
N ALA A 166 9.61 -0.28 -4.90
CA ALA A 166 10.44 -1.46 -5.09
C ALA A 166 10.16 -2.49 -3.99
N GLY A 167 10.10 -3.77 -4.38
CA GLY A 167 9.89 -4.90 -3.47
C GLY A 167 11.18 -5.65 -3.14
N TYR A 168 11.22 -6.22 -1.94
CA TYR A 168 12.41 -6.84 -1.37
C TYR A 168 12.11 -8.13 -0.63
N LEU A 169 13.07 -9.05 -0.70
CA LEU A 169 13.24 -10.18 0.20
C LEU A 169 14.41 -9.88 1.14
N ILE A 170 14.10 -9.59 2.40
CA ILE A 170 15.06 -9.15 3.41
C ILE A 170 15.66 -10.40 4.08
N THR A 171 16.96 -10.62 3.90
CA THR A 171 17.65 -11.88 4.24
C THR A 171 18.06 -12.02 5.70
N ASP A 172 17.97 -10.95 6.48
CA ASP A 172 18.41 -10.90 7.88
C ASP A 172 17.49 -9.98 8.70
N ALA A 173 16.20 -9.93 8.37
CA ALA A 173 15.20 -9.09 9.04
C ALA A 173 15.16 -9.28 10.56
N GLN A 174 15.44 -10.50 11.03
CA GLN A 174 15.56 -10.84 12.45
C GLN A 174 16.55 -9.97 13.24
N ARG A 175 17.53 -9.34 12.57
CA ARG A 175 18.44 -8.38 13.20
C ARG A 175 17.70 -7.16 13.75
N LEU A 176 16.69 -6.67 13.01
CA LEU A 176 15.85 -5.54 13.45
C LEU A 176 14.54 -5.97 14.09
N LEU A 177 14.07 -7.18 13.83
CA LEU A 177 12.73 -7.62 14.22
C LEU A 177 12.81 -9.07 14.64
N GLU A 178 13.05 -9.35 15.93
CA GLU A 178 13.36 -10.69 16.45
C GLU A 178 12.32 -11.76 16.07
N GLN A 179 11.05 -11.38 15.92
CA GLN A 179 9.95 -12.25 15.51
C GLN A 179 9.82 -12.46 13.99
N ALA A 180 10.64 -11.77 13.20
CA ALA A 180 10.65 -11.89 11.75
C ALA A 180 11.35 -13.18 11.33
N GLY A 181 10.86 -13.79 10.25
CA GLY A 181 11.48 -14.99 9.70
C GLY A 181 12.87 -14.69 9.09
N PRO A 182 13.65 -15.75 8.79
CA PRO A 182 14.94 -15.62 8.09
C PRO A 182 14.85 -14.87 6.75
N LEU A 183 13.69 -14.93 6.12
CA LEU A 183 13.33 -14.12 4.97
C LEU A 183 12.03 -13.39 5.29
N THR A 184 12.03 -12.07 5.16
CA THR A 184 10.86 -11.22 5.37
C THR A 184 10.65 -10.35 4.15
N THR A 185 9.42 -10.22 3.67
CA THR A 185 9.14 -9.36 2.52
C THR A 185 8.98 -7.92 2.96
N GLY A 186 9.29 -6.98 2.08
CA GLY A 186 9.06 -5.58 2.34
C GLY A 186 9.16 -4.73 1.09
N ARG A 187 8.78 -3.47 1.18
CA ARG A 187 8.81 -2.56 0.03
C ARG A 187 9.12 -1.13 0.41
N TRP A 188 9.89 -0.47 -0.44
CA TRP A 188 10.02 0.99 -0.43
C TRP A 188 8.87 1.61 -1.18
N VAL A 189 8.27 2.65 -0.61
CA VAL A 189 7.26 3.46 -1.27
C VAL A 189 7.64 4.93 -1.14
N THR A 190 8.08 5.49 -2.26
CA THR A 190 8.53 6.89 -2.34
C THR A 190 7.66 7.71 -3.29
N THR A 191 6.51 7.18 -3.68
CA THR A 191 5.58 7.80 -4.63
C THR A 191 4.70 8.88 -3.99
N TYR A 192 4.50 8.85 -2.68
CA TYR A 192 3.71 9.87 -1.98
C TYR A 192 4.44 11.21 -1.94
N PRO A 193 3.77 12.34 -2.21
CA PRO A 193 4.42 13.65 -2.22
C PRO A 193 4.89 14.12 -0.84
N GLU A 194 4.27 13.67 0.24
CA GLU A 194 4.49 14.15 1.60
C GLU A 194 5.39 13.25 2.47
N LEU A 195 5.54 11.97 2.11
CA LEU A 195 6.30 11.02 2.92
C LEU A 195 7.00 9.96 2.06
N ASP A 196 8.11 9.45 2.60
CA ASP A 196 8.66 8.17 2.19
C ASP A 196 8.37 7.16 3.31
N TYR A 197 8.16 5.91 2.95
CA TYR A 197 8.14 4.83 3.94
C TYR A 197 8.73 3.54 3.39
N PHE A 198 9.30 2.77 4.31
CA PHE A 198 9.60 1.37 4.11
C PHE A 198 8.57 0.54 4.88
N GLU A 199 7.96 -0.42 4.21
CA GLU A 199 6.96 -1.33 4.77
C GLU A 199 7.54 -2.73 4.88
N PHE A 200 7.69 -3.25 6.10
CA PHE A 200 7.95 -4.66 6.37
C PHE A 200 6.63 -5.40 6.46
N HIS A 201 6.49 -6.54 5.79
CA HIS A 201 5.34 -7.43 5.99
C HIS A 201 5.67 -8.50 7.01
N LEU A 202 4.94 -8.52 8.13
CA LEU A 202 5.22 -9.35 9.28
C LEU A 202 4.03 -10.26 9.58
N PRO A 203 4.27 -11.51 10.00
CA PRO A 203 3.19 -12.43 10.33
C PRO A 203 2.30 -11.90 11.46
N HIS A 204 2.89 -11.13 12.38
CA HIS A 204 2.21 -10.56 13.54
C HIS A 204 2.75 -9.16 13.85
N GLU A 205 2.01 -8.42 14.68
CA GLU A 205 2.44 -7.11 15.17
C GLU A 205 3.77 -7.20 15.93
N PRO A 206 4.77 -6.34 15.62
CA PRO A 206 6.08 -6.36 16.27
C PRO A 206 6.08 -5.82 17.70
N VAL A 207 6.72 -6.55 18.61
CA VAL A 207 7.00 -6.06 19.97
C VAL A 207 8.17 -5.07 19.94
N LEU A 208 7.86 -3.78 19.83
CA LEU A 208 8.86 -2.71 19.71
C LEU A 208 9.09 -1.98 21.04
N HIS A 209 10.00 -2.51 21.85
CA HIS A 209 10.51 -1.84 23.05
C HIS A 209 11.41 -0.64 22.69
N LYS A 210 11.64 0.28 23.63
CA LYS A 210 12.32 1.58 23.39
C LYS A 210 13.70 1.42 22.73
N ALA A 211 14.50 0.44 23.15
CA ALA A 211 15.81 0.18 22.57
C ALA A 211 15.71 -0.25 21.10
N LYS A 212 14.78 -1.18 20.80
CA LYS A 212 14.54 -1.66 19.43
C LYS A 212 14.01 -0.57 18.50
N ARG A 213 13.10 0.29 18.99
CA ARG A 213 12.64 1.46 18.23
C ARG A 213 13.80 2.38 17.86
N LYS A 214 14.72 2.63 18.80
CA LYS A 214 15.92 3.44 18.55
C LYS A 214 16.84 2.77 17.53
N GLU A 215 17.02 1.45 17.62
CA GLU A 215 17.81 0.69 16.66
C GLU A 215 17.25 0.81 15.23
N ILE A 216 15.95 0.59 15.04
CA ILE A 216 15.29 0.73 13.74
C ILE A 216 15.45 2.16 13.19
N LEU A 217 15.20 3.18 14.03
CA LEU A 217 15.34 4.59 13.60
C LEU A 217 16.80 4.95 13.25
N ASN A 218 17.79 4.33 13.88
CA ASN A 218 19.19 4.50 13.51
C ASN A 218 19.52 3.86 12.15
N THR A 219 18.90 2.71 11.83
CA THR A 219 19.04 2.08 10.51
C THR A 219 18.37 2.89 9.41
N PHE A 220 17.28 3.59 9.74
CA PHE A 220 16.49 4.39 8.80
C PHE A 220 16.46 5.87 9.23
N PRO A 221 17.56 6.62 9.06
CA PRO A 221 17.68 7.98 9.64
C PRO A 221 16.74 9.02 9.02
N PHE A 222 16.12 8.72 7.86
CA PHE A 222 15.04 9.55 7.31
C PHE A 222 13.75 9.46 8.12
N ALA A 223 13.55 8.38 8.86
CA ALA A 223 12.32 8.07 9.53
C ALA A 223 12.20 8.82 10.86
N THR A 224 10.98 9.28 11.12
CA THR A 224 10.61 9.98 12.36
C THR A 224 9.51 9.24 13.10
N HIS A 225 8.79 8.33 12.43
CA HIS A 225 7.69 7.57 13.00
C HIS A 225 7.80 6.08 12.62
N LEU A 226 7.33 5.25 13.55
CA LEU A 226 7.17 3.81 13.39
C LEU A 226 5.71 3.48 13.72
N GLY A 227 4.97 2.96 12.76
CA GLY A 227 3.56 2.58 12.92
C GLY A 227 3.31 1.17 12.38
N THR A 228 2.34 0.46 12.95
CA THR A 228 1.88 -0.81 12.39
C THR A 228 0.58 -0.57 11.64
N THR A 229 0.20 -1.43 10.70
CA THR A 229 -1.11 -1.35 10.04
C THR A 229 -1.42 -2.71 9.39
N TYR A 230 -2.69 -3.00 9.10
CA TYR A 230 -3.03 -4.21 8.35
C TYR A 230 -2.50 -4.15 6.89
N THR A 231 -2.22 -5.31 6.30
CA THR A 231 -1.96 -5.41 4.86
C THR A 231 -3.26 -5.76 4.11
N PRO A 232 -3.65 -5.04 3.03
CA PRO A 232 -4.89 -5.34 2.31
C PRO A 232 -5.00 -6.79 1.84
N LEU A 233 -6.19 -7.40 2.03
CA LEU A 233 -6.52 -8.78 1.62
C LEU A 233 -5.69 -9.88 2.31
N ARG A 234 -4.90 -9.53 3.33
CA ARG A 234 -3.89 -10.39 3.95
C ARG A 234 -4.10 -10.46 5.46
N SER A 235 -3.75 -11.59 6.09
CA SER A 235 -3.83 -11.75 7.56
C SER A 235 -2.74 -10.98 8.29
N GLU A 236 -1.67 -10.64 7.59
CA GLU A 236 -0.42 -10.11 8.11
C GLU A 236 -0.48 -8.62 8.45
N ARG A 237 0.35 -8.21 9.42
CA ARG A 237 0.54 -6.80 9.79
C ARG A 237 1.77 -6.26 9.07
N SER A 238 1.69 -5.02 8.66
CA SER A 238 2.80 -4.24 8.15
C SER A 238 3.42 -3.40 9.25
N LEU A 239 4.75 -3.34 9.33
CA LEU A 239 5.47 -2.31 10.07
C LEU A 239 5.96 -1.26 9.08
N TRP A 240 5.53 -0.02 9.28
CA TRP A 240 5.93 1.12 8.49
C TRP A 240 7.01 1.92 9.22
N VAL A 241 8.13 2.11 8.55
CA VAL A 241 9.22 3.01 8.94
C VAL A 241 9.15 4.23 8.04
N MET A 242 8.71 5.36 8.57
CA MET A 242 8.23 6.48 7.76
C MET A 242 8.78 7.84 8.20
N GLY A 243 8.91 8.75 7.25
CA GLY A 243 9.37 10.12 7.51
C GLY A 243 8.88 11.12 6.48
N PRO A 244 8.83 12.41 6.84
CA PRO A 244 8.35 13.46 5.96
C PRO A 244 9.34 13.74 4.84
N LYS A 245 8.82 14.06 3.66
CA LYS A 245 9.62 14.68 2.60
C LYS A 245 9.98 16.13 2.93
N PRO A 246 11.08 16.67 2.39
CA PRO A 246 11.48 18.05 2.63
C PRO A 246 10.35 19.03 2.32
N GLY A 247 10.02 19.90 3.29
CA GLY A 247 8.98 20.93 3.15
C GLY A 247 7.53 20.41 3.23
N LYS A 248 7.30 19.16 3.68
CA LYS A 248 5.97 18.52 3.71
C LYS A 248 5.47 18.10 5.08
N LEU A 249 6.00 18.71 6.14
CA LEU A 249 5.70 18.33 7.53
C LEU A 249 4.20 18.43 7.86
N GLN A 250 3.50 19.46 7.36
CA GLN A 250 2.07 19.64 7.65
C GLN A 250 1.21 18.57 6.97
N GLU A 251 1.43 18.31 5.67
CA GLU A 251 0.70 17.25 4.96
C GLU A 251 1.02 15.87 5.54
N TYR A 252 2.28 15.64 5.93
CA TYR A 252 2.69 14.42 6.61
C TYR A 252 1.95 14.20 7.93
N GLN A 253 1.78 15.24 8.76
CA GLN A 253 1.01 15.14 10.01
C GLN A 253 -0.46 14.76 9.76
N GLN A 254 -1.06 15.26 8.68
CA GLN A 254 -2.42 14.86 8.30
C GLN A 254 -2.47 13.37 7.91
N THR A 255 -1.48 12.87 7.17
CA THR A 255 -1.38 11.45 6.84
C THR A 255 -1.22 10.58 8.08
N LEU A 256 -0.41 11.00 9.06
CA LEU A 256 -0.28 10.29 10.33
C LEU A 256 -1.61 10.20 11.09
N MET A 257 -2.39 11.29 11.15
CA MET A 257 -3.70 11.28 11.81
C MET A 257 -4.68 10.26 11.19
N GLU A 258 -4.64 10.08 9.87
CA GLU A 258 -5.49 9.08 9.21
C GLU A 258 -4.98 7.64 9.44
N LEU A 259 -3.66 7.44 9.50
CA LEU A 259 -3.07 6.15 9.85
C LEU A 259 -3.38 5.74 11.31
N ASP A 260 -3.27 6.68 12.25
CA ASP A 260 -3.63 6.44 13.66
C ASP A 260 -5.11 6.06 13.79
N PHE A 261 -5.99 6.76 13.05
CA PHE A 261 -7.41 6.42 13.04
C PHE A 261 -7.68 5.02 12.47
N ARG A 262 -6.94 4.62 11.43
CA ARG A 262 -7.06 3.28 10.82
C ARG A 262 -6.79 2.18 11.83
N ASP A 263 -5.78 2.34 12.68
CA ASP A 263 -5.50 1.38 13.76
C ASP A 263 -6.57 1.39 14.87
N GLU A 264 -7.11 2.56 15.24
CA GLU A 264 -8.20 2.66 16.23
C GLU A 264 -9.48 1.94 15.77
N THR A 265 -9.74 1.89 14.46
CA THR A 265 -10.91 1.20 13.88
C THR A 265 -10.69 -0.25 13.49
N ASP A 266 -9.44 -0.75 13.51
CA ASP A 266 -9.12 -2.18 13.34
C ASP A 266 -9.47 -2.97 14.62
N ILE A 267 -9.66 -2.27 15.76
CA ILE A 267 -10.13 -2.86 17.03
C ILE A 267 -11.67 -2.95 17.00
N ARG A 268 -12.19 -3.94 16.27
CA ARG A 268 -13.56 -4.56 16.31
C ARG A 268 -13.62 -5.42 15.05
N GLU A 269 -13.51 -6.74 15.08
CA GLU A 269 -14.33 -7.73 15.78
C GLU A 269 -13.47 -8.97 16.10
N ILE A 270 -13.48 -9.41 17.36
CA ILE A 270 -13.17 -10.81 17.77
C ILE A 270 -14.51 -11.54 17.84
#